data_AF-A0A8B6CDV4-F1
#
_entry.id   AF-A0A8B6CDV4-F1
#
_cell.length_a   1.000
_cell.length_b   1.000
_cell.length_c   1.000
_cell.angle_alpha   90.00
_cell.angle_beta   90.00
_cell.angle_gamma   90.00
#
_symmetry.space_group_name_H-M   'P 1'
#
loop_
_entity.id
_entity.type
_entity.pdbx_description
1 polymer ?
#
loop_
_entity_poly.entity_id
_entity_poly.type
_entity_poly.pdbx_seq_one_letter_code
_entity_poly.pdbx_strand_id
1 'polypeptide(L)'
;MKIYVYLLFVVYTFVTKVIWCDTEAKMKILGSLTATGTMKNFAKDTSKTVKLATEIKNMLNGMCTNSKHQNSYEKIDEKVQNISTDMEVIKEKLDKIQNLVSNIKCNQPGEWTVIQRRYDGSVEFNRNWKDYKNGFGNKHGEFWLDGDI
;
A
#
# COMPACT_ATOMS: atom_id res chain seq x y z
N MET A 1 -1.39 -18.81 -32.59
CA MET A 1 -1.09 -19.19 -31.18
C MET A 1 -2.31 -19.31 -30.27
N LYS A 2 -3.35 -18.45 -30.36
CA LYS A 2 -4.50 -18.50 -29.44
C LYS A 2 -5.41 -19.75 -29.56
N ILE A 3 -5.38 -20.45 -30.69
CA ILE A 3 -6.14 -21.70 -30.92
C ILE A 3 -5.54 -22.90 -30.17
N TYR A 4 -4.21 -22.98 -30.03
CA TYR A 4 -3.53 -24.13 -29.40
C TYR A 4 -3.78 -24.22 -27.89
N VAL A 5 -3.86 -23.09 -27.19
CA VAL A 5 -4.13 -23.06 -25.73
C VAL A 5 -5.58 -23.44 -25.43
N TYR A 6 -6.52 -23.04 -26.30
CA TYR A 6 -7.93 -23.43 -26.16
C TYR A 6 -8.12 -24.92 -26.41
N LEU A 7 -7.45 -25.49 -27.42
CA LEU A 7 -7.43 -26.94 -27.64
C LEU A 7 -6.82 -27.71 -26.45
N LEU A 8 -5.74 -27.22 -25.84
CA LEU A 8 -5.16 -27.83 -24.63
C LEU A 8 -6.10 -27.80 -23.42
N PHE A 9 -6.83 -26.70 -23.22
CA PHE A 9 -7.81 -26.59 -22.13
C PHE A 9 -9.04 -27.47 -22.38
N VAL A 10 -9.51 -27.53 -23.64
CA VAL A 10 -10.60 -28.44 -24.04
C VAL A 10 -10.14 -29.89 -23.89
N VAL A 11 -8.94 -30.26 -24.31
CA VAL A 11 -8.38 -31.60 -24.11
C VAL A 11 -8.20 -31.91 -22.62
N TYR A 12 -7.72 -30.98 -21.78
CA TYR A 12 -7.57 -31.19 -20.34
C TYR A 12 -8.92 -31.38 -19.63
N THR A 13 -9.92 -30.57 -19.98
CA THR A 13 -11.28 -30.70 -19.44
C THR A 13 -12.00 -31.93 -19.98
N PHE A 14 -11.76 -32.32 -21.23
CA PHE A 14 -12.26 -33.55 -21.81
C PHE A 14 -11.58 -34.77 -21.19
N VAL A 15 -10.27 -34.75 -20.96
CA VAL A 15 -9.53 -35.82 -20.27
C VAL A 15 -10.00 -35.96 -18.84
N THR A 16 -10.16 -34.87 -18.08
CA THR A 16 -10.64 -34.92 -16.69
C THR A 16 -12.13 -35.32 -16.57
N LYS A 17 -12.98 -34.99 -17.55
CA LYS A 17 -14.38 -35.44 -17.60
C LYS A 17 -14.55 -36.88 -18.13
N VAL A 18 -13.77 -37.30 -19.13
CA VAL A 18 -13.74 -38.69 -19.64
C VAL A 18 -13.14 -39.63 -18.58
N ILE A 19 -12.20 -39.14 -17.76
CA ILE A 19 -11.69 -39.83 -16.57
C ILE A 19 -12.80 -40.08 -15.52
N TRP A 20 -13.93 -39.39 -15.57
CA TRP A 20 -15.04 -39.58 -14.63
C TRP A 20 -16.22 -40.40 -15.17
N CYS A 21 -16.17 -40.89 -16.41
CA CYS A 21 -17.35 -41.48 -17.05
C CYS A 21 -17.29 -42.98 -17.37
N ASP A 22 -16.23 -43.70 -16.97
CA ASP A 22 -16.21 -45.16 -17.14
C ASP A 22 -15.50 -45.84 -15.97
N THR A 23 -16.23 -45.89 -14.85
CA THR A 23 -15.79 -46.47 -13.59
C THR A 23 -15.56 -47.97 -13.71
N GLU A 24 -16.17 -48.66 -14.67
CA GLU A 24 -16.06 -50.13 -14.79
C GLU A 24 -14.77 -50.57 -15.49
N ALA A 25 -14.40 -49.94 -16.61
CA ALA A 25 -13.11 -50.21 -17.26
C ALA A 25 -11.93 -49.76 -16.37
N LYS A 26 -12.09 -48.63 -15.66
CA LYS A 26 -11.10 -48.14 -14.69
C LYS A 26 -10.97 -49.05 -13.48
N MET A 27 -12.05 -49.59 -12.92
CA MET A 27 -11.96 -50.50 -11.77
C MET A 27 -11.29 -51.82 -12.15
N LYS A 28 -11.31 -52.22 -13.43
CA LYS A 28 -10.59 -53.40 -13.93
C LYS A 28 -9.08 -53.16 -14.08
N ILE A 29 -8.66 -51.97 -14.55
CA ILE A 29 -7.24 -51.56 -14.64
C ILE A 29 -6.69 -51.15 -13.27
N LEU A 30 -7.43 -50.42 -12.45
CA LEU A 30 -7.09 -50.15 -11.04
C LEU A 30 -7.03 -51.44 -10.24
N GLY A 31 -7.91 -52.41 -10.51
CA GLY A 31 -7.86 -53.74 -9.90
C GLY A 31 -6.55 -54.49 -10.22
N SER A 32 -6.03 -54.37 -11.44
CA SER A 32 -4.74 -54.97 -11.81
C SER A 32 -3.53 -54.16 -11.31
N LEU A 33 -3.65 -52.83 -11.22
CA LEU A 33 -2.59 -51.95 -10.70
C LEU A 33 -2.46 -52.03 -9.16
N THR A 34 -3.59 -52.13 -8.44
CA THR A 34 -3.66 -52.26 -6.96
C THR A 34 -3.35 -53.68 -6.45
N ALA A 35 -3.20 -54.65 -7.36
CA ALA A 35 -2.71 -55.99 -7.06
C ALA A 35 -1.19 -56.03 -6.80
N THR A 36 -0.46 -54.94 -7.08
CA THR A 36 0.94 -54.82 -6.66
C THR A 36 0.99 -54.39 -5.18
N GLY A 37 1.63 -55.19 -4.32
CA GLY A 37 1.73 -54.92 -2.87
C GLY A 37 2.28 -53.52 -2.53
N THR A 38 3.03 -52.93 -3.45
CA THR A 38 3.57 -51.56 -3.39
C THR A 38 2.48 -50.49 -3.35
N MET A 39 1.40 -50.62 -4.15
CA MET A 39 0.33 -49.61 -4.19
C MET A 39 -0.62 -49.69 -2.99
N LYS A 40 -0.84 -50.89 -2.41
CA LYS A 40 -1.59 -51.04 -1.15
C LYS A 40 -0.85 -50.40 0.02
N ASN A 41 0.48 -50.57 0.08
CA ASN A 41 1.31 -49.93 1.10
C ASN A 41 1.34 -48.41 0.92
N PHE A 42 1.45 -47.93 -0.32
CA PHE A 42 1.38 -46.50 -0.63
C PHE A 42 0.02 -45.87 -0.27
N ALA A 43 -1.10 -46.55 -0.56
CA ALA A 43 -2.44 -46.10 -0.18
C ALA A 43 -2.64 -46.08 1.35
N LYS A 44 -2.09 -47.07 2.06
CA LYS A 44 -2.12 -47.15 3.53
C LYS A 44 -1.28 -46.04 4.16
N ASP A 45 -0.13 -45.74 3.60
CA ASP A 45 0.76 -44.68 4.11
C ASP A 45 0.23 -43.28 3.79
N THR A 46 -0.38 -43.07 2.62
CA THR A 46 -1.11 -41.82 2.33
C THR A 46 -2.36 -41.64 3.21
N SER A 47 -3.10 -42.71 3.53
CA SER A 47 -4.24 -42.62 4.45
C SER A 47 -3.83 -42.25 5.88
N LYS A 48 -2.70 -42.81 6.37
CA LYS A 48 -2.13 -42.45 7.68
C LYS A 48 -1.67 -41.00 7.73
N THR A 49 -1.00 -40.50 6.69
CA THR A 49 -0.51 -39.11 6.65
C THR A 49 -1.65 -38.11 6.53
N VAL A 50 -2.70 -38.42 5.74
CA VAL A 50 -3.92 -37.59 5.69
C VAL A 50 -4.65 -37.58 7.02
N LYS A 51 -4.72 -38.72 7.72
CA LYS A 51 -5.35 -38.81 9.05
C LYS A 51 -4.57 -38.01 10.08
N LEU A 52 -3.24 -38.17 10.12
CA LEU A 52 -2.36 -37.38 10.98
C LEU A 52 -2.44 -35.88 10.67
N ALA A 53 -2.47 -35.49 9.39
CA ALA A 53 -2.62 -34.10 9.00
C ALA A 53 -3.98 -33.52 9.42
N THR A 54 -5.03 -34.33 9.36
CA THR A 54 -6.38 -33.94 9.82
C THR A 54 -6.43 -33.83 11.35
N GLU A 55 -5.78 -34.73 12.07
CA GLU A 55 -5.63 -34.68 13.53
C GLU A 55 -4.83 -33.45 13.97
N ILE A 56 -3.69 -33.18 13.33
CA ILE A 56 -2.88 -31.96 13.56
C ILE A 56 -3.72 -30.71 13.27
N LYS A 57 -4.47 -30.68 12.17
CA LYS A 57 -5.36 -29.57 11.82
C LYS A 57 -6.44 -29.35 12.89
N ASN A 58 -7.05 -30.43 13.39
CA ASN A 58 -8.07 -30.35 14.43
C ASN A 58 -7.49 -29.93 15.78
N MET A 59 -6.27 -30.37 16.12
CA MET A 59 -5.53 -29.92 17.31
C MET A 59 -5.16 -28.44 17.22
N LEU A 60 -4.67 -27.97 16.06
CA LEU A 60 -4.36 -26.56 15.82
C LEU A 60 -5.62 -25.67 15.91
N ASN A 61 -6.74 -26.11 15.34
CA ASN A 61 -8.01 -25.40 15.45
C ASN A 61 -8.50 -25.33 16.91
N GLY A 62 -8.33 -26.40 17.69
CA GLY A 62 -8.66 -26.42 19.12
C GLY A 62 -7.73 -25.57 19.99
N MET A 63 -6.48 -25.35 19.55
CA MET A 63 -5.57 -24.41 20.21
C MET A 63 -6.00 -22.96 19.99
N CYS A 64 -6.57 -22.62 18.83
CA CYS A 64 -7.10 -21.28 18.56
C CYS A 64 -8.38 -20.98 19.36
N THR A 65 -9.31 -21.93 19.48
CA THR A 65 -10.67 -21.65 20.04
C THR A 65 -10.80 -21.75 21.57
N ASN A 66 -9.79 -22.27 22.28
CA ASN A 66 -9.86 -22.49 23.74
C ASN A 66 -9.19 -21.42 24.59
N SER A 67 -8.68 -20.33 23.99
CA SER A 67 -8.10 -19.26 24.80
C SER A 67 -9.24 -18.45 25.43
N LYS A 68 -9.19 -18.23 26.75
CA LYS A 68 -10.05 -17.28 27.49
C LYS A 68 -9.99 -15.84 26.92
N HIS A 69 -9.13 -15.62 25.93
CA HIS A 69 -8.88 -14.36 25.26
C HIS A 69 -9.49 -14.30 23.84
N GLN A 70 -10.19 -15.31 23.31
CA GLN A 70 -10.86 -15.27 21.98
C GLN A 70 -11.72 -14.01 21.81
N ASN A 71 -12.61 -13.75 22.79
CA ASN A 71 -13.44 -12.54 22.82
C ASN A 71 -12.62 -11.25 22.98
N SER A 72 -11.42 -11.32 23.55
CA SER A 72 -10.50 -10.19 23.63
C SER A 72 -9.80 -9.94 22.30
N TYR A 73 -9.39 -10.99 21.58
CA TYR A 73 -8.82 -10.89 20.24
C TYR A 73 -9.83 -10.35 19.23
N GLU A 74 -11.06 -10.87 19.20
CA GLU A 74 -12.11 -10.37 18.30
C GLU A 74 -12.45 -8.89 18.54
N LYS A 75 -12.48 -8.45 19.81
CA LYS A 75 -12.66 -7.03 20.16
C LYS A 75 -11.44 -6.16 19.82
N ILE A 76 -10.24 -6.72 19.87
CA ILE A 76 -9.02 -6.03 19.44
C ILE A 76 -9.00 -5.90 17.92
N ASP A 77 -9.37 -6.96 17.21
CA ASP A 77 -9.43 -6.98 15.75
C ASP A 77 -10.48 -5.98 15.24
N GLU A 78 -11.66 -5.92 15.86
CA GLU A 78 -12.66 -4.89 15.55
C GLU A 78 -12.10 -3.47 15.73
N LYS A 79 -11.40 -3.22 16.84
CA LYS A 79 -10.75 -1.92 17.08
C LYS A 79 -9.66 -1.63 16.06
N VAL A 80 -8.87 -2.62 15.67
CA VAL A 80 -7.82 -2.48 14.65
C VAL A 80 -8.44 -2.16 13.29
N GLN A 81 -9.56 -2.79 12.92
CA GLN A 81 -10.27 -2.48 11.67
C GLN A 81 -10.84 -1.06 11.67
N ASN A 82 -11.43 -0.63 12.80
CA ASN A 82 -11.94 0.73 12.94
C ASN A 82 -10.81 1.77 12.85
N ILE A 83 -9.67 1.53 13.52
CA ILE A 83 -8.47 2.39 13.41
C ILE A 83 -7.94 2.42 11.97
N SER A 84 -7.95 1.28 11.26
CA SER A 84 -7.55 1.21 9.85
C SER A 84 -8.43 2.11 8.99
N THR A 85 -9.74 2.09 9.24
CA THR A 85 -10.72 2.92 8.51
C THR A 85 -10.50 4.41 8.80
N ASP A 86 -10.27 4.78 10.07
CA ASP A 86 -9.98 6.16 10.46
C ASP A 86 -8.69 6.69 9.83
N MET A 87 -7.66 5.84 9.73
CA MET A 87 -6.39 6.15 9.05
C MET A 87 -6.59 6.51 7.58
N GLU A 88 -7.49 5.82 6.87
CA GLU A 88 -7.80 6.13 5.46
C GLU A 88 -8.46 7.50 5.31
N VAL A 89 -9.43 7.82 6.18
CA VAL A 89 -10.10 9.14 6.19
C VAL A 89 -9.10 10.27 6.51
N ILE A 90 -8.16 10.04 7.43
CA ILE A 90 -7.13 11.03 7.76
C ILE A 90 -6.21 11.28 6.56
N LYS A 91 -5.80 10.23 5.83
CA LYS A 91 -4.98 10.38 4.62
C LYS A 91 -5.68 11.24 3.56
N GLU A 92 -6.96 10.99 3.30
CA GLU A 92 -7.73 11.78 2.34
C GLU A 92 -7.78 13.27 2.73
N LYS A 93 -7.96 13.55 4.03
CA LYS A 93 -7.93 14.93 4.54
C LYS A 93 -6.56 15.57 4.42
N LEU A 94 -5.48 14.82 4.65
CA LEU A 94 -4.11 15.29 4.48
C LEU A 94 -3.81 15.64 3.03
N ASP A 95 -4.24 14.81 2.07
CA ASP A 95 -4.08 15.10 0.64
C ASP A 95 -4.80 16.39 0.23
N LYS A 96 -6.01 16.63 0.76
CA LYS A 96 -6.72 17.90 0.54
C LYS A 96 -5.95 19.09 1.11
N ILE A 97 -5.40 18.98 2.32
CA ILE A 97 -4.60 20.04 2.92
C ILE A 97 -3.32 20.28 2.12
N GLN A 98 -2.62 19.23 1.68
CA GLN A 98 -1.43 19.36 0.84
C GLN A 98 -1.73 20.09 -0.47
N ASN A 99 -2.84 19.76 -1.13
CA ASN A 99 -3.29 20.46 -2.33
C ASN A 99 -3.64 21.93 -2.05
N LEU A 100 -4.26 22.23 -0.91
CA LEU A 100 -4.52 23.62 -0.50
C LEU A 100 -3.20 24.37 -0.26
N VAL A 101 -2.24 23.74 0.44
CA VAL A 101 -0.92 24.32 0.69
C VAL A 101 -0.15 24.58 -0.59
N SER A 102 -0.18 23.67 -1.57
CA SER A 102 0.47 23.88 -2.86
C SER A 102 -0.16 25.01 -3.68
N ASN A 103 -1.45 25.27 -3.47
CA ASN A 103 -2.19 26.36 -4.12
C ASN A 103 -2.02 27.71 -3.40
N ILE A 104 -1.51 27.72 -2.16
CA ILE A 104 -1.07 28.96 -1.52
C ILE A 104 0.24 29.37 -2.19
N LYS A 105 0.13 30.24 -3.21
CA LYS A 105 1.28 30.91 -3.83
C LYS A 105 1.91 31.81 -2.76
N CYS A 106 3.01 31.37 -2.13
CA CYS A 106 3.91 32.31 -1.47
C CYS A 106 4.42 33.26 -2.56
N ASN A 107 4.16 34.57 -2.44
CA ASN A 107 4.62 35.56 -3.42
C ASN A 107 6.09 35.26 -3.75
N GLN A 108 6.37 34.97 -5.02
CA GLN A 108 7.73 34.69 -5.46
C GLN A 108 8.61 35.90 -5.09
N PRO A 109 9.89 35.67 -4.75
CA PRO A 109 10.84 36.77 -4.59
C PRO A 109 10.97 37.49 -5.93
N GLY A 110 10.17 38.55 -6.12
CA GLY A 110 10.00 39.21 -7.41
C GLY A 110 8.80 40.16 -7.50
N GLU A 111 7.81 40.05 -6.60
CA GLU A 111 6.64 40.94 -6.59
C GLU A 111 6.70 42.07 -5.54
N TRP A 112 7.82 42.22 -4.81
CA TRP A 112 8.01 43.27 -3.81
C TRP A 112 9.19 44.18 -4.16
N THR A 113 8.90 45.45 -4.42
CA THR A 113 9.94 46.49 -4.54
C THR A 113 10.38 46.91 -3.15
N VAL A 114 11.63 46.61 -2.78
CA VAL A 114 12.22 47.07 -1.52
C VAL A 114 12.56 48.55 -1.65
N ILE A 115 11.82 49.39 -0.92
CA ILE A 115 12.00 50.86 -0.91
C ILE A 115 13.08 51.32 0.08
N GLN A 116 13.44 50.48 1.07
CA GLN A 116 14.42 50.81 2.09
C GLN A 116 15.11 49.54 2.61
N ARG A 117 16.43 49.62 2.86
CA ARG A 117 17.19 48.57 3.56
C ARG A 117 18.11 49.16 4.64
N ARG A 118 18.09 48.57 5.84
CA ARG A 118 18.96 48.87 7.00
C ARG A 118 19.49 47.57 7.59
N TYR A 119 20.77 47.51 7.95
CA TYR A 119 21.34 46.36 8.65
C TYR A 119 22.62 46.67 9.46
N ASP A 120 23.42 47.67 9.08
CA ASP A 120 24.72 47.95 9.73
C ASP A 120 24.92 49.41 10.16
N GLY A 121 24.03 50.32 9.78
CA GLY A 121 24.15 51.75 10.07
C GLY A 121 25.27 52.45 9.28
N SER A 122 25.78 51.85 8.21
CA SER A 122 26.80 52.45 7.34
C SER A 122 26.33 53.69 6.59
N VAL A 123 25.01 53.86 6.44
CA VAL A 123 24.41 55.04 5.79
C VAL A 123 23.65 55.88 6.81
N GLU A 124 23.92 57.18 6.83
CA GLU A 124 23.17 58.14 7.65
C GLU A 124 21.77 58.40 7.04
N PHE A 125 20.72 58.20 7.85
CA PHE A 125 19.33 58.45 7.47
C PHE A 125 18.78 59.77 8.04
N ASN A 126 19.54 60.48 8.87
CA ASN A 126 19.16 61.80 9.35
C ASN A 126 19.46 62.86 8.29
N ARG A 127 18.68 62.84 7.20
CA ARG A 127 18.87 63.70 6.04
C ARG A 127 17.69 64.63 5.80
N ASN A 128 17.95 65.69 5.06
CA ASN A 128 16.97 66.66 4.63
C ASN A 128 16.04 66.09 3.53
N TRP A 129 14.87 66.70 3.38
CA TRP A 129 13.79 66.25 2.48
C TRP A 129 14.25 66.02 1.04
N LYS A 130 15.18 66.84 0.55
CA LYS A 130 15.75 66.72 -0.80
C LYS A 130 16.40 65.36 -1.04
N ASP A 131 17.08 64.81 -0.04
CA ASP A 131 17.76 63.52 -0.16
C ASP A 131 16.76 62.36 -0.15
N TYR A 132 15.71 62.45 0.66
CA TYR A 132 14.61 61.48 0.64
C TYR A 132 13.87 61.46 -0.69
N LYS A 133 13.74 62.62 -1.35
CA LYS A 133 13.15 62.69 -2.69
C LYS A 133 14.04 62.02 -3.74
N ASN A 134 15.34 62.30 -3.70
CA ASN A 134 16.31 61.85 -4.71
C ASN A 134 16.89 60.45 -4.47
N GLY A 135 16.60 59.81 -3.33
CA GLY A 135 17.20 58.54 -2.96
C GLY A 135 18.63 58.68 -2.45
N PHE A 136 19.06 57.77 -1.57
CA PHE A 136 20.45 57.74 -1.07
C PHE A 136 20.86 56.34 -0.62
N GLY A 137 22.17 56.08 -0.56
CA GLY A 137 22.75 54.78 -0.19
C GLY A 137 23.03 53.88 -1.39
N ASN A 138 23.23 52.58 -1.15
CA ASN A 138 23.60 51.58 -2.15
C ASN A 138 22.57 50.46 -2.20
N LYS A 139 22.04 50.14 -3.38
CA LYS A 139 21.05 49.05 -3.59
C LYS A 139 21.54 47.67 -3.11
N HIS A 140 22.86 47.46 -3.06
CA HIS A 140 23.49 46.24 -2.52
C HIS A 140 23.80 46.33 -1.02
N GLY A 141 23.65 47.51 -0.40
CA GLY A 141 23.87 47.79 1.01
C GLY A 141 22.66 48.48 1.64
N GLU A 142 22.88 49.45 2.54
CA GLU A 142 21.80 50.28 3.09
C GLU A 142 21.39 51.35 2.08
N PHE A 143 20.08 51.51 1.85
CA PHE A 143 19.58 52.52 0.92
C PHE A 143 18.14 52.95 1.22
N TRP A 144 17.78 54.09 0.63
CA TRP A 144 16.44 54.61 0.44
C TRP A 144 16.21 54.82 -1.06
N LEU A 145 15.16 54.21 -1.60
CA LEU A 145 14.76 54.36 -2.99
C LEU A 145 14.06 55.71 -3.17
N ASP A 146 14.39 56.41 -4.25
CA ASP A 146 13.80 57.69 -4.61
C ASP A 146 12.29 57.59 -4.86
N GLY A 147 11.59 58.71 -4.63
CA GLY A 147 10.14 58.78 -4.75
C GLY A 147 9.61 58.92 -6.18
N ASP A 148 10.50 58.97 -7.18
CA ASP A 148 10.15 59.10 -8.60
C ASP A 148 10.13 57.71 -9.27
N ILE A 149 9.15 56.86 -8.88
CA ILE A 149 8.75 55.64 -9.61
C ILE A 149 7.57 55.95 -10.54
#